data_AF-A0A931TMW5-F1
#
_entry.id   AF-A0A931TMW5-F1
#
_cell.length_a   1.000
_cell.length_b   1.000
_cell.length_c   1.000
_cell.angle_alpha   90.00
_cell.angle_beta   90.00
_cell.angle_gamma   90.00
#
_symmetry.space_group_name_H-M   'P 1'
#
loop_
_entity.id
_entity.type
_entity.pdbx_description
1 polymer ?
#
loop_
_entity_poly.entity_id
_entity_poly.type
_entity_poly.pdbx_seq_one_letter_code
_entity_poly.pdbx_strand_id
1 'polypeptide(L)'
;METRLLIELTDLKSISFVCRQCGARVSRSPERADRIPTVCGECQHPWHQTLESTATDFAHALTALRRGNGTGFKIVLEVEAPK
;
A
#
# COMPACT_ATOMS: atom_id res chain seq x y z
N MET A 1 -27.38 -1.16 -1.85
CA MET A 1 -26.80 -1.84 -3.02
C MET A 1 -25.29 -1.82 -2.82
N GLU A 2 -24.65 -2.99 -2.72
CA GLU A 2 -23.22 -3.10 -2.42
C GLU A 2 -22.46 -3.30 -3.73
N THR A 3 -21.64 -2.33 -4.13
CA THR A 3 -20.82 -2.43 -5.36
C THR A 3 -19.54 -3.17 -5.02
N ARG A 4 -19.29 -4.31 -5.69
CA ARG A 4 -18.04 -5.06 -5.57
C ARG A 4 -17.25 -4.91 -6.87
N LEU A 5 -16.00 -4.46 -6.75
CA LEU A 5 -15.05 -4.38 -7.86
C LEU A 5 -14.05 -5.54 -7.72
N LEU A 6 -14.01 -6.42 -8.71
CA LEU A 6 -13.00 -7.47 -8.81
C LEU A 6 -11.85 -6.94 -9.66
N ILE A 7 -10.62 -7.13 -9.19
CA ILE A 7 -9.39 -6.65 -9.84
C ILE A 7 -8.46 -7.85 -9.98
N GLU A 8 -8.00 -8.13 -11.20
CA GLU A 8 -6.94 -9.11 -11.40
C GLU A 8 -5.58 -8.50 -11.05
N LEU A 9 -4.65 -9.32 -10.52
CA LEU A 9 -3.32 -8.82 -10.17
C LEU A 9 -2.56 -8.26 -11.38
N THR A 10 -2.84 -8.78 -12.57
CA THR A 10 -2.29 -8.32 -13.85
C THR A 10 -2.73 -6.91 -14.24
N ASP A 11 -3.90 -6.46 -13.74
CA ASP A 11 -4.42 -5.14 -14.02
C ASP A 11 -3.87 -4.08 -13.05
N LEU A 12 -3.15 -4.50 -12.00
CA LEU A 12 -2.60 -3.63 -10.98
C LEU A 12 -1.31 -2.96 -11.48
N LYS A 13 -1.34 -1.64 -11.69
CA LYS A 13 -0.18 -0.88 -12.16
C LYS A 13 0.75 -0.47 -11.03
N SER A 14 0.17 -0.02 -9.92
CA SER A 14 0.94 0.51 -8.80
C SER A 14 0.19 0.39 -7.49
N ILE A 15 0.97 0.29 -6.41
CA ILE A 15 0.49 0.45 -5.05
C ILE A 15 1.03 1.78 -4.54
N SER A 16 0.13 2.65 -4.11
CA SER A 16 0.49 3.95 -3.57
C SER A 16 0.19 4.03 -2.08
N PHE A 17 1.15 4.47 -1.29
CA PHE A 17 1.00 4.77 0.12
C PHE A 17 0.94 6.28 0.30
N VAL A 18 -0.14 6.76 0.91
CA VAL A 18 -0.41 8.20 1.08
C VAL A 18 -0.34 8.53 2.56
N CYS A 19 0.61 9.38 2.95
CA CYS A 19 0.77 9.82 4.32
C CYS A 19 -0.49 10.53 4.82
N ARG A 20 -0.97 10.17 6.01
CA ARG A 20 -2.14 10.81 6.63
C ARG A 20 -1.85 12.21 7.17
N GLN A 21 -0.59 12.49 7.51
CA GLN A 21 -0.18 13.77 8.09
C GLN A 21 -0.06 14.88 7.03
N CYS A 22 0.64 14.61 5.91
CA CYS A 22 0.93 15.64 4.90
C CYS A 22 0.36 15.33 3.51
N GLY A 23 -0.25 14.16 3.30
CA GLY A 23 -0.79 13.76 2.00
C GLY A 23 0.25 13.33 0.96
N ALA A 24 1.54 13.37 1.28
CA ALA A 24 2.61 12.91 0.39
C ALA A 24 2.39 11.45 -0.02
N ARG A 25 2.67 11.15 -1.29
CA ARG A 25 2.45 9.84 -1.89
C ARG A 25 3.79 9.21 -2.25
N VAL A 26 3.94 7.93 -1.93
CA VAL A 26 4.97 7.08 -2.52
C VAL A 26 4.29 5.95 -3.29
N SER A 27 4.73 5.73 -4.53
CA SER A 27 4.22 4.65 -5.37
C SER A 27 5.28 3.57 -5.56
N ARG A 28 4.85 2.32 -5.59
CA ARG A 28 5.69 1.14 -5.78
C ARG A 28 5.03 0.17 -6.75
N SER A 29 5.87 -0.57 -7.45
CA SER A 29 5.45 -1.72 -8.23
C SER A 29 4.86 -2.79 -7.31
N PRO A 30 3.82 -3.53 -7.72
CA PRO A 30 3.23 -4.60 -6.91
C PRO A 30 4.25 -5.63 -6.40
N GLU A 31 5.26 -5.94 -7.21
CA GLU A 31 6.31 -6.91 -6.92
C GLU A 31 7.35 -6.42 -5.91
N ARG A 32 7.30 -5.13 -5.54
CA ARG A 32 8.24 -4.48 -4.59
C ARG A 32 7.52 -3.82 -3.41
N ALA A 33 6.34 -4.33 -3.06
CA ALA A 33 5.53 -3.82 -1.96
C ALA A 33 6.14 -4.09 -0.56
N ASP A 34 7.17 -4.93 -0.49
CA ASP A 34 7.92 -5.29 0.72
C ASP A 34 8.77 -4.13 1.29
N ARG A 35 9.12 -3.13 0.47
CA ARG A 35 10.02 -2.03 0.84
C ARG A 35 9.28 -0.72 1.07
N ILE A 36 8.40 -0.73 2.05
CA ILE A 36 7.70 0.48 2.50
C ILE A 36 8.62 1.23 3.48
N PRO A 37 8.91 2.51 3.23
CA PRO A 37 9.62 3.36 4.18
C PRO A 37 8.99 3.33 5.58
N THR A 38 9.80 3.31 6.62
CA THR A 38 9.33 3.39 8.02
C THR A 38 8.88 4.81 8.41
N VAL A 39 9.17 5.82 7.58
CA VAL A 39 8.80 7.22 7.78
C VAL A 39 8.42 7.88 6.47
N CYS A 40 7.60 8.94 6.54
CA CYS A 40 7.30 9.77 5.39
C CYS A 40 8.55 10.53 4.94
N GLY A 41 8.92 10.44 3.65
CA GLY A 41 10.05 11.21 3.10
C GLY A 41 9.89 12.72 3.23
N GLU A 42 8.65 13.23 3.15
CA GLU A 42 8.38 14.68 3.13
C GLU A 42 8.27 15.30 4.53
N CYS A 43 7.52 14.68 5.44
CA CYS A 43 7.23 15.26 6.76
C CYS A 43 7.86 14.49 7.93
N GLN A 44 8.61 13.43 7.64
CA GLN A 44 9.25 12.55 8.63
C GLN A 44 8.28 11.88 9.61
N HIS A 45 6.97 12.01 9.40
CA HIS A 45 5.97 11.36 10.24
C HIS A 45 6.11 9.84 10.13
N PRO A 46 6.14 9.12 11.27
CA PRO A 46 6.36 7.69 11.28
C PRO A 46 5.24 6.94 10.55
N TRP A 47 5.64 6.03 9.68
CA TRP A 47 4.77 4.98 9.16
C TRP A 47 4.99 3.83 10.12
N HIS A 48 4.12 3.68 11.13
CA HIS A 48 4.26 2.73 12.25
C HIS A 48 4.26 1.24 11.85
N GLN A 49 5.14 0.82 10.95
CA GLN A 49 5.24 -0.55 10.49
C GLN A 49 6.70 -0.95 10.27
N THR A 50 7.18 -1.81 11.16
CA THR A 50 8.26 -2.75 10.89
C THR A 50 7.64 -3.94 10.15
N LEU A 51 7.72 -3.94 8.83
CA LEU A 51 7.47 -5.15 8.05
C LEU A 51 8.72 -6.03 8.12
N GLU A 52 8.82 -6.86 9.16
CA GLU A 52 9.88 -7.89 9.24
C GLU A 52 9.59 -9.12 8.35
N SER A 53 8.68 -9.00 7.39
CA SER A 53 8.26 -10.12 6.56
C SER A 53 8.90 -9.99 5.19
N THR A 54 9.69 -11.00 4.81
CA THR A 54 9.90 -11.37 3.40
C THR A 54 8.54 -11.72 2.81
N ALA A 55 7.76 -10.70 2.45
CA ALA A 55 6.43 -10.89 1.89
C ALA A 55 6.61 -11.30 0.42
N THR A 56 6.87 -12.58 0.20
CA THR A 56 6.89 -13.19 -1.14
C THR A 56 5.52 -13.16 -1.81
N ASP A 57 4.45 -12.87 -1.05
CA ASP A 57 3.07 -12.77 -1.55
C ASP A 57 2.46 -11.38 -1.25
N PHE A 58 2.02 -10.70 -2.30
CA PHE A 58 1.32 -9.41 -2.27
C PHE A 58 0.08 -9.42 -1.36
N ALA A 59 -0.66 -10.53 -1.30
CA ALA A 59 -1.83 -10.66 -0.42
C ALA A 59 -1.46 -10.69 1.07
N HIS A 60 -0.34 -11.35 1.39
CA HIS A 60 0.22 -11.36 2.74
C HIS A 60 0.71 -9.97 3.14
N ALA A 61 1.37 -9.24 2.23
CA ALA A 61 1.77 -7.85 2.46
C ALA A 61 0.53 -6.98 2.78
N LEU A 62 -0.50 -6.98 1.93
CA LEU A 62 -1.73 -6.22 2.17
C LEU A 62 -2.43 -6.60 3.49
N THR A 63 -2.43 -7.88 3.85
CA THR A 63 -3.03 -8.36 5.09
C THR A 63 -2.23 -7.89 6.32
N ALA A 64 -0.91 -7.98 6.28
CA ALA A 64 -0.03 -7.44 7.33
C ALA A 64 -0.24 -5.93 7.50
N LEU A 65 -0.34 -5.22 6.37
CA LEU A 65 -0.62 -3.79 6.34
C LEU A 65 -1.96 -3.44 6.97
N ARG A 66 -3.00 -4.24 6.72
CA ARG A 66 -4.34 -4.05 7.30
C ARG A 66 -4.39 -4.36 8.80
N ARG A 67 -3.62 -5.34 9.27
CA ARG A 67 -3.59 -5.75 10.69
C ARG A 67 -2.81 -4.76 11.58
N GLY A 68 -1.95 -3.92 11.01
CA GLY A 68 -1.29 -2.85 11.75
C GLY A 68 -2.32 -1.82 12.25
N ASN A 69 -2.59 -1.81 13.54
CA ASN A 69 -3.37 -0.74 14.17
C ASN A 69 -2.64 0.60 13.97
N GLY A 70 -3.34 1.62 13.47
CA GLY A 70 -2.82 3.00 13.44
C GLY A 70 -1.79 3.31 12.34
N THR A 71 -1.95 2.77 11.13
CA THR A 71 -1.04 3.12 10.03
C THR A 71 -1.08 4.63 9.74
N GLY A 72 0.10 5.26 9.75
CA GLY A 72 0.29 6.68 9.41
C GLY A 72 0.04 7.01 7.93
N PHE A 73 -0.51 6.07 7.16
CA PHE A 73 -0.80 6.19 5.74
C PHE A 73 -2.12 5.49 5.36
N LYS A 74 -2.57 5.70 4.13
CA LYS A 74 -3.63 4.92 3.46
C LYS A 74 -3.07 4.30 2.18
N ILE A 75 -3.62 3.16 1.75
CA ILE A 75 -3.21 2.45 0.54
C ILE A 75 -4.18 2.79 -0.58
N VAL A 76 -3.66 3.06 -1.77
CA VAL A 76 -4.41 3.27 -3.00
C VAL A 76 -3.88 2.29 -4.03
N LEU A 77 -4.77 1.49 -4.61
CA LEU A 77 -4.46 0.57 -5.70
C LEU A 77 -4.85 1.26 -7.00
N GLU A 78 -3.92 1.33 -7.94
CA GLU A 78 -4.16 1.85 -9.27
C GLU A 78 -4.31 0.69 -10.25
N VAL A 79 -5.46 0.65 -10.92
CA VAL A 79 -5.82 -0.42 -11.86
C VAL A 79 -6.02 0.14 -13.25
N GLU A 80 -5.72 -0.67 -14.26
CA GLU A 80 -6.23 -0.40 -15.60
C GLU A 80 -7.73 -0.75 -15.64
N ALA A 81 -8.57 0.21 -16.05
CA ALA A 81 -9.97 -0.11 -16.26
C ALA A 81 -10.12 -1.04 -17.47
N PRO A 82 -10.92 -2.11 -17.39
CA PRO A 82 -11.24 -2.89 -18.57
C PRO A 82 -11.93 -1.99 -19.61
N LYS A 83 -11.51 -2.12 -20.88
CA LYS A 83 -12.07 -1.39 -22.01
C LYS A 83 -13.49 -1.81 -22.34
#